data_AF-A0A1S9AVC1-F1
#
_entry.id   AF-A0A1S9AVC1-F1
#
_cell.length_a   1.000
_cell.length_b   1.000
_cell.length_c   1.000
_cell.angle_alpha   90.00
_cell.angle_beta   90.00
_cell.angle_gamma   90.00
#
_symmetry.space_group_name_H-M   'P 1'
#
loop_
_entity.id
_entity.type
_entity.pdbx_description
1 polymer ?
#
loop_
_entity_poly.entity_id
_entity_poly.type
_entity_poly.pdbx_seq_one_letter_code
_entity_poly.pdbx_strand_id
1 'polypeptide(L)'
;MLKSLFAVALLAVVRPVAGQTGCALPVVKVLRNNQEVPRSGAPLAPKVTLQVDPAPECPRSSSYRFTDAELTLVRGRRPLVPSIHANGPDVDLSAWMKLVQPGDRIYVFVPYKSLVVVAADGTPQPFPQPKLEADSQNGIGFNWALVP
;
A
#
# COMPACT_ATOMS: atom_id res chain seq x y z
N MET A 1 -39.87 3.54 -59.47
CA MET A 1 -38.76 4.17 -58.72
C MET A 1 -39.23 4.42 -57.30
N LEU A 2 -38.74 3.65 -56.32
CA LEU A 2 -38.88 4.02 -54.90
C LEU A 2 -37.58 3.64 -54.19
N LYS A 3 -36.81 4.66 -53.84
CA LYS A 3 -35.51 4.59 -53.17
C LYS A 3 -35.74 4.30 -51.68
N SER A 4 -35.46 3.08 -51.23
CA SER A 4 -35.35 2.79 -49.80
C SER A 4 -33.97 3.19 -49.30
N LEU A 5 -33.94 4.25 -48.49
CA LEU A 5 -32.75 4.73 -47.80
C LEU A 5 -32.47 3.83 -46.59
N PHE A 6 -31.28 3.24 -46.59
CA PHE A 6 -30.61 2.64 -45.44
C PHE A 6 -30.32 3.71 -44.37
N ALA A 7 -30.67 3.44 -43.12
CA ALA A 7 -30.07 4.10 -41.96
C ALA A 7 -30.06 3.12 -40.78
N VAL A 8 -29.00 2.31 -40.70
CA VAL A 8 -28.69 1.52 -39.50
C VAL A 8 -27.93 2.45 -38.56
N ALA A 9 -28.60 2.95 -37.53
CA ALA A 9 -27.98 3.71 -36.45
C ALA A 9 -27.32 2.74 -35.46
N LEU A 10 -25.99 2.61 -35.53
CA LEU A 10 -25.20 1.94 -34.50
C LEU A 10 -25.13 2.85 -33.27
N LEU A 11 -25.99 2.59 -32.28
CA LEU A 11 -25.89 3.20 -30.96
C LEU A 11 -24.69 2.58 -30.22
N ALA A 12 -23.56 3.26 -30.26
CA ALA A 12 -22.45 2.98 -29.34
C ALA A 12 -22.90 3.34 -27.92
N VAL A 13 -23.34 2.34 -27.17
CA VAL A 13 -23.57 2.47 -25.73
C VAL A 13 -22.21 2.66 -25.06
N VAL A 14 -21.82 3.92 -24.86
CA VAL A 14 -20.73 4.25 -23.94
C VAL A 14 -21.25 3.95 -22.54
N ARG A 15 -20.96 2.74 -22.04
CA ARG A 15 -21.22 2.43 -20.65
C ARG A 15 -20.32 3.34 -19.82
N PRO A 16 -20.86 4.15 -18.90
CA PRO A 16 -20.02 4.77 -17.90
C PRO A 16 -19.32 3.63 -17.16
N VAL A 17 -17.98 3.65 -17.17
CA VAL A 17 -17.21 2.85 -16.23
C VAL A 17 -17.57 3.41 -14.87
N ALA A 18 -18.51 2.74 -14.20
CA ALA A 18 -18.78 3.02 -12.80
C ALA A 18 -17.46 2.85 -12.06
N GLY A 19 -16.91 3.97 -11.56
CA GLY A 19 -15.82 3.94 -10.61
C GLY A 19 -16.26 3.01 -9.47
N GLN A 20 -15.56 1.90 -9.31
CA GLN A 20 -15.96 0.85 -8.38
C GLN A 20 -15.84 1.41 -6.96
N THR A 21 -16.97 1.78 -6.37
CA THR A 21 -17.12 2.16 -4.95
C THR A 21 -16.97 0.97 -3.99
N GLY A 22 -16.32 -0.12 -4.43
CA GLY A 22 -16.27 -1.40 -3.72
C GLY A 22 -14.87 -1.99 -3.58
N CYS A 23 -13.83 -1.22 -3.92
CA CYS A 23 -12.47 -1.69 -3.80
C CYS A 23 -11.95 -1.51 -2.37
N ALA A 24 -11.45 -2.60 -1.76
CA ALA A 24 -10.86 -2.53 -0.43
C ALA A 24 -9.60 -1.66 -0.42
N LEU A 25 -9.22 -1.25 0.79
CA LEU A 25 -8.10 -0.35 1.03
C LEU A 25 -6.78 -0.99 0.58
N PRO A 26 -5.82 -0.18 0.06
CA PRO A 26 -4.53 -0.70 -0.34
C PRO A 26 -3.79 -1.34 0.83
N VAL A 27 -2.83 -2.21 0.53
CA VAL A 27 -2.03 -2.93 1.53
C VAL A 27 -0.57 -2.58 1.39
N VAL A 28 0.09 -2.30 2.51
CA VAL A 28 1.54 -2.15 2.55
C VAL A 28 2.19 -3.53 2.77
N LYS A 29 3.27 -3.76 2.03
CA LYS A 29 4.13 -4.94 2.08
C LYS A 29 5.57 -4.52 2.32
N VAL A 30 6.33 -5.43 2.91
CA VAL A 30 7.77 -5.31 3.06
C VAL A 30 8.41 -6.33 2.14
N LEU A 31 9.37 -5.91 1.34
CA LEU A 31 10.13 -6.74 0.44
C LEU A 31 11.59 -6.81 0.87
N ARG A 32 12.19 -7.98 0.74
CA ARG A 32 13.62 -8.23 0.90
C ARG A 32 14.12 -8.91 -0.36
N ASN A 33 15.06 -8.29 -1.08
CA ASN A 33 15.55 -8.78 -2.37
C ASN A 33 14.40 -9.08 -3.36
N ASN A 34 13.42 -8.17 -3.44
CA ASN A 34 12.18 -8.31 -4.22
C ASN A 34 11.27 -9.49 -3.85
N GLN A 35 11.48 -10.12 -2.69
CA GLN A 35 10.61 -11.16 -2.16
C GLN A 35 9.80 -10.63 -0.97
N GLU A 36 8.50 -10.92 -0.95
CA GLU A 36 7.62 -10.49 0.14
C GLU A 36 8.03 -11.12 1.47
N VAL A 37 8.15 -10.29 2.50
CA VAL A 37 8.35 -10.71 3.87
C VAL A 37 7.01 -11.21 4.42
N PRO A 38 6.91 -12.47 4.85
CA PRO A 38 5.64 -13.01 5.35
C PRO A 38 5.27 -12.40 6.71
N ARG A 39 3.97 -12.15 6.91
CA ARG A 39 3.42 -11.66 8.19
C ARG A 39 3.63 -12.64 9.35
N SER A 40 3.77 -13.93 9.06
CA SER A 40 4.09 -14.97 10.05
C SER A 40 5.48 -14.80 10.67
N GLY A 41 6.36 -14.05 10.00
CA GLY A 41 7.65 -13.62 10.52
C GLY A 41 8.83 -13.96 9.62
N ALA A 42 9.89 -13.17 9.73
CA ALA A 42 11.15 -13.39 9.01
C ALA A 42 12.33 -12.79 9.77
N PRO A 43 13.57 -13.25 9.52
CA PRO A 43 14.77 -12.59 10.01
C PRO A 43 14.89 -11.17 9.49
N LEU A 44 15.34 -10.25 10.36
CA LEU A 44 15.61 -8.87 9.97
C LEU A 44 16.61 -8.82 8.82
N ALA A 45 16.39 -7.90 7.88
CA ALA A 45 17.35 -7.54 6.85
C ALA A 45 17.79 -6.09 7.04
N PRO A 46 19.07 -5.76 6.74
CA PRO A 46 19.58 -4.40 6.90
C PRO A 46 18.96 -3.41 5.90
N LYS A 47 18.40 -3.90 4.79
CA LYS A 47 17.68 -3.10 3.80
C LYS A 47 16.42 -3.83 3.38
N VAL A 48 15.34 -3.08 3.27
CA VAL A 48 14.04 -3.57 2.78
C VAL A 48 13.43 -2.52 1.87
N THR A 49 12.47 -2.95 1.06
CA THR A 49 11.67 -2.07 0.21
C THR A 49 10.21 -2.16 0.65
N LEU A 50 9.59 -1.02 0.92
CA LEU A 50 8.15 -0.91 1.18
C LEU A 50 7.43 -0.77 -0.15
N GLN A 51 6.39 -1.58 -0.34
CA GLN A 51 5.52 -1.52 -1.51
C GLN A 51 4.07 -1.38 -1.07
N VAL A 52 3.32 -0.52 -1.74
CA VAL A 52 1.88 -0.38 -1.54
C VAL A 52 1.18 -0.96 -2.75
N ASP A 53 0.41 -2.03 -2.52
CA ASP A 53 -0.35 -2.72 -3.54
C ASP A 53 -1.85 -2.39 -3.40
N PRO A 54 -2.61 -2.44 -4.50
CA PRO A 54 -4.07 -2.58 -4.40
C PRO A 54 -4.42 -3.79 -3.52
N ALA A 55 -5.59 -3.75 -2.89
CA ALA A 55 -6.13 -4.95 -2.26
C ALA A 55 -6.21 -6.10 -3.30
N PRO A 56 -5.97 -7.37 -2.93
CA PRO A 56 -5.95 -8.50 -3.87
C PRO A 56 -7.20 -8.62 -4.77
N GLU A 57 -8.35 -8.20 -4.27
CA GLU A 57 -9.66 -8.19 -4.94
C GLU A 57 -9.84 -7.02 -5.93
N CYS A 58 -8.91 -6.07 -5.94
CA CYS A 58 -8.99 -4.86 -6.75
C CYS A 58 -8.27 -4.96 -8.09
N PRO A 59 -8.80 -4.33 -9.16
CA PRO A 59 -8.09 -4.19 -10.42
C PRO A 59 -6.73 -3.51 -10.21
N ARG A 60 -5.67 -4.08 -10.80
CA ARG A 60 -4.30 -3.54 -10.72
C ARG A 60 -4.05 -2.33 -11.64
N SER A 61 -5.11 -1.64 -12.06
CA SER A 61 -5.01 -0.52 -13.02
C SER A 61 -4.42 0.76 -12.42
N SER A 62 -4.26 0.82 -11.09
CA SER A 62 -3.60 1.91 -10.37
C SER A 62 -2.34 1.42 -9.67
N SER A 63 -1.29 2.24 -9.68
CA SER A 63 -0.12 2.04 -8.81
C SER A 63 -0.15 3.04 -7.66
N TYR A 64 0.45 2.67 -6.53
CA TYR A 64 0.49 3.50 -5.34
C TYR A 64 1.92 3.92 -5.03
N ARG A 65 2.05 5.11 -4.47
CA ARG A 65 3.28 5.65 -3.90
C ARG A 65 2.97 6.23 -2.52
N PHE A 66 3.99 6.47 -1.73
CA PHE A 66 3.87 7.19 -0.48
C PHE A 66 4.99 8.21 -0.33
N THR A 67 4.71 9.25 0.45
CA THR A 67 5.66 10.35 0.74
C THR A 67 6.27 10.25 2.13
N ASP A 68 5.64 9.51 3.04
CA ASP A 68 6.11 9.24 4.39
C ASP A 68 5.53 7.90 4.87
N ALA A 69 6.36 7.12 5.54
CA ALA A 69 6.02 5.90 6.24
C ALA A 69 6.80 5.83 7.56
N GLU A 70 6.16 5.37 8.61
CA GLU A 70 6.77 5.19 9.92
C GLU A 70 7.07 3.71 10.16
N LEU A 71 8.28 3.40 10.62
CA LEU A 71 8.64 2.07 11.10
C LEU A 71 9.00 2.17 12.58
N THR A 72 8.37 1.32 13.39
CA THR A 72 8.61 1.26 14.83
C THR A 72 9.08 -0.14 15.22
N LEU A 73 10.27 -0.25 15.82
CA LEU A 73 10.73 -1.47 16.46
C LEU A 73 10.11 -1.59 17.86
N VAL A 74 9.40 -2.68 18.12
CA VAL A 74 8.63 -2.92 19.34
C VAL A 74 9.12 -4.18 20.02
N ARG A 75 9.37 -4.09 21.33
CA ARG A 75 9.61 -5.24 22.21
C ARG A 75 8.45 -5.36 23.20
N GLY A 76 7.73 -6.47 23.15
CA GLY A 76 6.49 -6.64 23.92
C GLY A 76 5.41 -5.66 23.48
N ARG A 77 5.23 -4.56 24.23
CA ARG A 77 4.24 -3.49 23.95
C ARG A 77 4.85 -2.09 23.90
N ARG A 78 6.17 -1.96 23.85
CA ARG A 78 6.86 -0.67 23.91
C ARG A 78 7.77 -0.48 22.71
N PRO A 79 7.77 0.71 22.08
CA PRO A 79 8.84 1.09 21.16
C PRO A 79 10.20 0.95 21.85
N LEU A 80 11.15 0.32 21.18
CA LEU A 80 12.49 0.07 21.71
C LEU A 80 13.43 1.26 21.45
N VAL A 81 13.25 1.93 20.32
CA VAL A 81 14.04 3.06 19.82
C VAL A 81 13.11 4.03 19.07
N PRO A 82 13.56 5.27 18.79
CA PRO A 82 12.81 6.18 17.93
C PRO A 82 12.44 5.52 16.58
N SER A 83 11.23 5.82 16.10
CA SER A 83 10.77 5.33 14.81
C SER A 83 11.65 5.86 13.66
N ILE A 84 11.77 5.06 12.61
CA ILE A 84 12.37 5.48 11.34
C ILE A 84 11.25 6.07 10.48
N HIS A 85 11.49 7.25 9.92
CA HIS A 85 10.66 7.85 8.88
C HIS A 85 11.28 7.56 7.51
N ALA A 86 10.51 6.94 6.63
CA ALA A 86 10.90 6.63 5.27
C ALA A 86 10.14 7.52 4.29
N ASN A 87 10.87 8.36 3.55
CA ASN A 87 10.30 9.26 2.54
C ASN A 87 10.22 8.62 1.14
N GLY A 88 10.29 7.30 1.08
CA GLY A 88 10.36 6.52 -0.15
C GLY A 88 10.39 5.02 0.14
N PRO A 89 10.39 4.19 -0.91
CA PRO A 89 10.21 2.75 -0.77
C PRO A 89 11.41 2.08 -0.09
N ASP A 90 12.63 2.55 -0.29
CA ASP A 90 13.83 1.91 0.28
C ASP A 90 14.08 2.36 1.71
N VAL A 91 14.25 1.40 2.62
CA VAL A 91 14.45 1.65 4.05
C VAL A 91 15.72 0.96 4.53
N ASP A 92 16.56 1.72 5.23
CA ASP A 92 17.75 1.21 5.92
C ASP A 92 17.42 0.87 7.37
N LEU A 93 17.57 -0.41 7.72
CA LEU A 93 17.34 -0.98 9.05
C LEU A 93 18.64 -1.45 9.71
N SER A 94 19.81 -1.15 9.11
CA SER A 94 21.11 -1.60 9.60
C SER A 94 21.39 -1.20 11.05
N ALA A 95 20.91 -0.04 11.49
CA ALA A 95 21.04 0.44 12.87
C ALA A 95 20.31 -0.46 13.88
N TRP A 96 19.20 -1.10 13.47
CA TRP A 96 18.42 -1.99 14.33
C TRP A 96 19.00 -3.40 14.42
N MET A 97 19.81 -3.83 13.45
CA MET A 97 20.40 -5.17 13.39
C MET A 97 21.09 -5.60 14.69
N LYS A 98 21.70 -4.67 15.42
CA LYS A 98 22.41 -4.94 16.68
C LYS A 98 21.51 -4.96 17.92
N LEU A 99 20.26 -4.51 17.78
CA LEU A 99 19.32 -4.29 18.88
C LEU A 99 18.23 -5.36 18.95
N VAL A 100 17.87 -5.92 17.80
CA VAL A 100 16.75 -6.85 17.67
C VAL A 100 17.01 -8.17 18.38
N GLN A 101 15.94 -8.74 18.92
CA GLN A 101 15.90 -10.07 19.50
C GLN A 101 14.75 -10.86 18.88
N PRO A 102 14.82 -12.20 18.86
CA PRO A 102 13.69 -13.03 18.49
C PRO A 102 12.44 -12.65 19.30
N GLY A 103 11.30 -12.49 18.62
CA GLY A 103 10.03 -12.08 19.21
C GLY A 103 9.77 -10.57 19.22
N ASP A 104 10.77 -9.75 18.88
CA ASP A 104 10.53 -8.33 18.57
C ASP A 104 9.64 -8.20 17.32
N ARG A 105 9.00 -7.03 17.16
CA ARG A 105 8.15 -6.74 16.03
C ARG A 105 8.55 -5.43 15.38
N ILE A 106 8.49 -5.36 14.06
CA ILE A 106 8.51 -4.09 13.33
C ILE A 106 7.09 -3.79 12.89
N TYR A 107 6.57 -2.65 13.32
CA TYR A 107 5.31 -2.11 12.81
C TYR A 107 5.63 -1.07 11.75
N VAL A 108 5.13 -1.29 10.54
CA VAL A 108 5.19 -0.34 9.44
C VAL A 108 3.82 0.31 9.31
N PHE A 109 3.78 1.63 9.22
CA PHE A 109 2.56 2.40 9.06
C PHE A 109 2.71 3.45 7.97
N VAL A 110 1.77 3.49 7.05
CA VAL A 110 1.70 4.53 6.01
C VAL A 110 0.40 5.32 6.21
N PRO A 111 0.45 6.59 6.64
CA PRO A 111 -0.74 7.42 6.81
C PRO A 111 -1.48 7.61 5.47
N TYR A 112 -2.82 7.63 5.48
CA TYR A 112 -3.58 7.85 4.24
C TYR A 112 -3.26 9.20 3.58
N LYS A 113 -2.98 10.24 4.38
CA LYS A 113 -2.53 11.56 3.89
C LYS A 113 -1.21 11.50 3.12
N SER A 114 -0.38 10.48 3.35
CA SER A 114 0.92 10.31 2.73
C SER A 114 0.85 9.46 1.48
N LEU A 115 -0.31 8.83 1.19
CA LEU A 115 -0.51 7.99 0.00
C LEU A 115 -0.85 8.82 -1.24
N VAL A 116 -0.28 8.40 -2.35
CA VAL A 116 -0.50 8.95 -3.69
C VAL A 116 -0.92 7.80 -4.60
N VAL A 117 -2.03 8.00 -5.31
CA VAL A 117 -2.47 7.12 -6.39
C VAL A 117 -1.91 7.67 -7.70
N VAL A 118 -1.27 6.81 -8.47
CA VAL A 118 -0.87 7.14 -9.83
C VAL A 118 -1.91 6.54 -10.76
N ALA A 119 -2.68 7.42 -11.41
CA ALA A 119 -3.72 7.04 -12.36
C ALA A 119 -3.12 6.39 -13.61
N ALA A 120 -3.97 5.80 -14.45
CA ALA A 120 -3.54 5.07 -15.65
C ALA A 120 -2.80 5.96 -16.68
N ASP A 121 -3.04 7.27 -16.64
CA ASP A 121 -2.36 8.28 -17.45
C ASP A 121 -0.99 8.71 -16.86
N GLY A 122 -0.59 8.15 -15.72
CA GLY A 122 0.64 8.48 -15.01
C GLY A 122 0.51 9.68 -14.05
N THR A 123 -0.65 10.32 -13.98
CA THR A 123 -0.84 11.51 -13.14
C THR A 123 -0.90 11.12 -11.67
N PRO A 124 -0.08 11.72 -10.79
CA PRO A 124 -0.17 11.51 -9.35
C PRO A 124 -1.35 12.29 -8.77
N GLN A 125 -2.15 11.63 -7.95
CA GLN A 125 -3.30 12.19 -7.26
C GLN A 125 -3.25 11.80 -5.77
N PRO A 126 -3.65 12.69 -4.85
CA PRO A 126 -3.81 12.31 -3.45
C PRO A 126 -4.73 11.10 -3.30
N PHE A 127 -4.41 10.18 -2.39
CA PHE A 127 -5.30 9.07 -2.10
C PHE A 127 -6.62 9.58 -1.51
N PRO A 128 -7.78 9.17 -2.05
CA PRO A 128 -9.07 9.55 -1.49
C PRO A 128 -9.24 8.90 -0.12
N GLN A 129 -9.13 9.69 0.94
CA GLN A 129 -9.20 9.15 2.30
C GLN A 129 -10.56 8.49 2.54
N PRO A 130 -10.58 7.24 3.07
CA PRO A 130 -11.82 6.58 3.38
C PRO A 130 -12.53 7.29 4.52
N LYS A 131 -13.86 7.12 4.58
CA LYS A 131 -14.60 7.44 5.80
C LYS A 131 -14.23 6.40 6.85
N LEU A 132 -13.50 6.82 7.88
CA LEU A 132 -13.05 5.95 8.95
C LEU A 132 -14.10 5.87 10.06
N GLU A 133 -14.28 4.67 10.61
CA GLU A 133 -14.97 4.48 11.88
C GLU A 133 -14.11 5.04 13.03
N ALA A 134 -14.73 5.40 14.16
CA ALA A 134 -14.08 6.12 15.26
C ALA A 134 -12.77 5.46 15.78
N ASP A 135 -12.68 4.13 15.73
CA ASP A 135 -11.54 3.35 16.23
C ASP A 135 -10.60 2.85 15.13
N SER A 136 -10.82 3.27 13.87
CA SER A 136 -9.99 2.84 12.75
C SER A 136 -8.70 3.64 12.67
N GLN A 137 -7.60 2.95 12.32
CA GLN A 137 -6.33 3.63 12.06
C GLN A 137 -6.43 4.49 10.79
N ASN A 138 -5.85 5.69 10.83
CA ASN A 138 -5.83 6.62 9.70
C ASN A 138 -4.68 6.32 8.72
N GLY A 139 -4.52 5.05 8.36
CA GLY A 139 -3.50 4.57 7.43
C GLY A 139 -3.53 3.06 7.25
N ILE A 140 -2.52 2.57 6.54
CA ILE A 140 -2.33 1.14 6.25
C ILE A 140 -1.11 0.62 7.02
N GLY A 141 -1.24 -0.60 7.56
CA GLY A 141 -0.24 -1.16 8.47
C GLY A 141 0.25 -2.55 8.08
N PHE A 142 1.53 -2.82 8.39
CA PHE A 142 2.13 -4.14 8.34
C PHE A 142 2.83 -4.46 9.66
N ASN A 143 2.60 -5.66 10.20
CA ASN A 143 3.23 -6.13 11.41
C ASN A 143 4.16 -7.30 11.06
N TRP A 144 5.45 -7.09 11.28
CA TRP A 144 6.51 -8.04 11.00
C TRP A 144 7.01 -8.64 12.32
N ALA A 145 6.73 -9.92 12.56
CA ALA A 145 7.38 -10.64 13.66
C ALA A 145 8.83 -11.01 13.28
N LEU A 146 9.79 -10.61 14.11
CA LEU A 146 11.19 -10.98 13.92
C LEU A 146 11.42 -12.37 14.51
N VAL A 147 11.85 -13.28 13.65
CA VAL A 147 12.24 -14.66 14.00
C VAL A 147 13.74 -14.84 13.75
N PRO A 148 14.38 -15.84 14.37
CA PRO A 148 15.81 -16.11 14.19
C PRO A 148 16.22 -16.27 12.73
#